data_AF-A0A1L8CNV7-F1
#
_entry.id   AF-A0A1L8CNV7-F1
#
_cell.length_a   1.000
_cell.length_b   1.000
_cell.length_c   1.000
_cell.angle_alpha   90.00
_cell.angle_beta   90.00
_cell.angle_gamma   90.00
#
_symmetry.space_group_name_H-M   'P 1'
#
loop_
_entity.id
_entity.type
_entity.pdbx_description
1 polymer ?
#
loop_
_entity_poly.entity_id
_entity_poly.type
_entity_poly.pdbx_seq_one_letter_code
_entity_poly.pdbx_strand_id
1 'polypeptide(L)'
;MANPLLLSLYRCTNVHYNARMTSSPDPDWPNAIAHIDADCFFASCELVRRPELIGSPVCILSSQDACVVAKTYDAKAVGIKTGMPIWEAKKLMPHATYLSADFRFYGLISEKMFSILRRYSPDMEVYSIDEGFLDLNGTRLLWKKDYKGIAHDIRRAVHREVGITVSVGVSVTRILAKMASEYNKPNGTTIVPTSMIQLFLERVELSDVCGIGSNRLSTLNKANIQTPMDFVNADLEAIKHLLGKAGNDLWHEMKGITAIGLELHTQLPKSMARTASMGEVTGNKKTIISHLIRHITRLATELVIKRLLIKRITIFMRLKDFSSVSAKADFEYPTNNYFRIFRSVQGMVTDLYQANELYRACGIIAENITNAEDALPDLFGVMKTDEKQAGLFLTMDKINKRYGSSTVKMAGAFSGKKSDAKVRFMYPVIMAS
;
A
#
# COMPACT_ATOMS: atom_id res chain seq x y z
N MET A 1 36.34 -23.72 -9.20
CA MET A 1 36.25 -23.80 -10.68
C MET A 1 34.91 -23.20 -11.09
N ALA A 2 34.93 -22.03 -11.73
CA ALA A 2 33.72 -21.27 -12.04
C ALA A 2 32.92 -21.93 -13.17
N ASN A 3 31.60 -22.01 -12.99
CA ASN A 3 30.64 -22.56 -13.97
C ASN A 3 30.64 -21.70 -15.26
N PRO A 4 30.83 -22.27 -16.46
CA PRO A 4 30.83 -21.54 -17.73
C PRO A 4 29.54 -20.72 -18.00
N LEU A 5 28.42 -21.06 -17.37
CA LEU A 5 27.16 -20.29 -17.45
C LEU A 5 27.27 -18.91 -16.77
N LEU A 6 28.11 -18.76 -15.74
CA LEU A 6 28.37 -17.47 -15.06
C LEU A 6 29.16 -16.47 -15.90
N LEU A 7 29.90 -16.93 -16.91
CA LEU A 7 30.64 -16.05 -17.83
C LEU A 7 29.78 -15.59 -19.03
N SER A 8 28.73 -16.34 -19.38
CA SER A 8 27.68 -15.89 -20.30
C SER A 8 26.76 -14.84 -19.66
N LEU A 9 26.58 -14.90 -18.34
CA LEU A 9 25.73 -13.99 -17.53
C LEU A 9 26.17 -12.51 -17.57
N TYR A 10 27.45 -12.21 -17.82
CA TYR A 10 27.93 -10.82 -18.00
C TYR A 10 27.75 -10.26 -19.42
N ARG A 11 27.42 -11.09 -20.42
CA ARG A 11 27.23 -10.61 -21.80
C ARG A 11 25.82 -10.11 -22.08
N CYS A 12 24.83 -10.47 -21.27
CA CYS A 12 23.46 -9.95 -21.40
C CYS A 12 23.27 -8.51 -20.87
N THR A 13 24.27 -7.92 -20.21
CA THR A 13 24.18 -6.52 -19.73
C THR A 13 24.69 -5.47 -20.74
N ASN A 14 25.29 -5.91 -21.84
CA ASN A 14 25.97 -5.06 -22.83
C ASN A 14 25.46 -5.30 -24.26
N VAL A 15 24.16 -5.22 -24.49
CA VAL A 15 23.69 -4.84 -25.82
C VAL A 15 23.74 -3.31 -25.86
N HIS A 16 24.79 -2.76 -26.47
CA HIS A 16 24.86 -1.35 -26.82
C HIS A 16 23.74 -1.05 -27.82
N TYR A 17 22.57 -0.64 -27.31
CA TYR A 17 21.56 -0.03 -28.13
C TYR A 17 22.09 1.35 -28.56
N ASN A 18 22.66 1.41 -29.75
CA ASN A 18 22.98 2.68 -30.41
C ASN A 18 21.66 3.36 -30.74
N ALA A 19 21.17 4.18 -29.80
CA ALA A 19 20.02 5.04 -30.01
C ALA A 19 20.39 6.10 -31.06
N ARG A 20 20.19 5.78 -32.35
CA ARG A 20 19.94 6.84 -33.32
C ARG A 20 18.63 7.48 -32.89
N MET A 21 18.70 8.68 -32.31
CA MET A 21 17.53 9.50 -31.97
C MET A 21 16.90 9.95 -33.30
N THR A 22 16.13 9.07 -33.93
CA THR A 22 15.37 9.34 -35.15
C THR A 22 13.98 9.84 -34.80
N SER A 23 13.39 10.66 -35.67
CA SER A 23 12.05 11.25 -35.53
C SER A 23 10.90 10.26 -35.80
N SER A 24 11.19 9.00 -36.14
CA SER A 24 10.19 7.94 -36.30
C SER A 24 9.83 7.30 -34.94
N PRO A 25 8.58 6.84 -34.73
CA PRO A 25 8.21 6.11 -33.52
C PRO A 25 9.16 4.91 -33.33
N ASP A 26 9.76 4.77 -32.15
CA ASP A 26 10.59 3.62 -31.80
C ASP A 26 9.67 2.39 -31.67
N PRO A 27 9.70 1.43 -32.61
CA PRO A 27 8.76 0.30 -32.59
C PRO A 27 8.96 -0.59 -31.36
N ASP A 28 10.12 -0.51 -30.73
CA ASP A 28 10.47 -1.25 -29.52
C ASP A 28 9.89 -0.60 -28.25
N TRP A 29 9.44 0.65 -28.36
CA TRP A 29 8.88 1.47 -27.28
C TRP A 29 7.65 2.27 -27.75
N PRO A 30 6.53 1.58 -28.07
CA PRO A 30 5.26 2.26 -28.36
C PRO A 30 4.73 3.05 -27.14
N ASN A 31 5.12 2.62 -25.94
CA ASN A 31 4.90 3.25 -24.66
C ASN A 31 6.10 2.92 -23.76
N ALA A 32 6.39 3.73 -22.74
CA ALA A 32 7.41 3.43 -21.74
C ALA A 32 6.90 3.78 -20.34
N ILE A 33 6.68 2.74 -19.54
CA ILE A 33 6.26 2.84 -18.14
C ILE A 33 7.39 2.33 -17.26
N ALA A 34 7.75 3.10 -16.23
CA ALA A 34 8.63 2.65 -15.17
C ALA A 34 7.82 2.31 -13.92
N HIS A 35 8.09 1.16 -13.31
CA HIS A 35 7.67 0.83 -11.95
C HIS A 35 8.88 0.95 -11.02
N ILE A 36 8.71 1.68 -9.93
CA ILE A 36 9.73 1.91 -8.90
C ILE A 36 9.19 1.33 -7.61
N ASP A 37 9.99 0.49 -6.96
CA ASP A 37 9.62 -0.21 -5.73
C ASP A 37 10.78 -0.15 -4.72
N ALA A 38 10.51 0.32 -3.51
CA ALA A 38 11.51 0.44 -2.46
C ALA A 38 11.82 -0.89 -1.79
N ASP A 39 13.10 -1.26 -1.80
CA ASP A 39 13.54 -2.55 -1.28
C ASP A 39 13.35 -2.61 0.24
N CYS A 40 12.64 -3.63 0.73
CA CYS A 40 12.39 -3.86 2.17
C CYS A 40 11.91 -2.59 2.91
N PHE A 41 11.02 -1.80 2.30
CA PHE A 41 10.78 -0.39 2.63
C PHE A 41 10.77 -0.03 4.13
N PHE A 42 9.91 -0.62 4.97
CA PHE A 42 9.86 -0.24 6.39
C PHE A 42 11.16 -0.60 7.13
N ALA A 43 11.80 -1.72 6.79
CA ALA A 43 13.09 -2.07 7.39
C ALA A 43 14.18 -1.10 6.92
N SER A 44 14.20 -0.75 5.64
CA SER A 44 15.12 0.25 5.08
C SER A 44 14.93 1.64 5.71
N CYS A 45 13.68 2.04 6.00
CA CYS A 45 13.41 3.27 6.75
C CYS A 45 14.06 3.21 8.15
N GLU A 46 13.90 2.11 8.89
CA GLU A 46 14.54 1.95 10.18
C GLU A 46 16.07 2.03 10.09
N LEU A 47 16.67 1.39 9.08
CA LEU A 47 18.12 1.43 8.86
C LEU A 47 18.64 2.85 8.58
N VAL A 48 17.85 3.71 7.92
CA VAL A 48 18.21 5.13 7.71
C VAL A 48 18.34 5.88 9.04
N ARG A 49 17.45 5.61 10.02
CA ARG A 49 17.49 6.26 11.34
C ARG A 49 18.32 5.51 12.39
N ARG A 50 18.70 4.27 12.10
CA ARG A 50 19.52 3.38 12.95
C ARG A 50 20.68 2.78 12.14
N PRO A 51 21.69 3.58 11.74
CA PRO A 51 22.81 3.08 10.96
C PRO A 51 23.58 1.95 11.63
N GLU A 52 23.53 1.85 12.96
CA GLU A 52 24.14 0.76 13.74
C GLU A 52 23.56 -0.63 13.43
N LEU A 53 22.38 -0.70 12.81
CA LEU A 53 21.73 -1.96 12.42
C LEU A 53 22.08 -2.39 10.99
N ILE A 54 22.83 -1.59 10.23
CA ILE A 54 23.23 -1.94 8.86
C ILE A 54 24.09 -3.21 8.90
N GLY A 55 23.70 -4.20 8.08
CA GLY A 55 24.34 -5.52 8.04
C GLY A 55 23.78 -6.54 9.05
N SER A 56 22.82 -6.15 9.88
CA SER A 56 22.10 -7.06 10.79
C SER A 56 20.68 -7.36 10.28
N PRO A 57 20.12 -8.54 10.58
CA PRO A 57 18.73 -8.84 10.25
C PRO A 57 17.75 -7.95 11.04
N VAL A 58 16.87 -7.26 10.32
CA VAL A 58 15.84 -6.38 10.92
C VAL A 58 14.46 -6.85 10.50
N CYS A 59 13.56 -7.01 11.47
CA CYS A 59 12.15 -7.33 11.29
C CYS A 59 11.28 -6.22 11.90
N ILE A 60 10.35 -5.69 11.10
CA ILE A 60 9.39 -4.68 11.54
C ILE A 60 8.10 -5.36 11.93
N LEU A 61 7.55 -5.02 13.08
CA LEU A 61 6.35 -5.62 13.66
C LEU A 61 5.12 -4.73 13.45
N SER A 62 3.95 -5.36 13.35
CA SER A 62 2.65 -4.71 13.25
C SER A 62 2.28 -3.93 14.51
N SER A 63 1.15 -3.25 14.47
CA SER A 63 0.57 -2.63 15.68
C SER A 63 0.39 -3.68 16.78
N GLN A 64 0.78 -3.33 18.02
CA GLN A 64 0.82 -4.24 19.17
C GLN A 64 1.87 -5.36 19.05
N ASP A 65 2.80 -5.25 18.12
CA ASP A 65 3.97 -6.12 18.00
C ASP A 65 3.60 -7.60 17.74
N ALA A 66 2.46 -7.83 17.07
CA ALA A 66 1.86 -9.17 16.93
C ALA A 66 2.49 -10.02 15.82
N CYS A 67 2.81 -9.42 14.67
CA CYS A 67 3.34 -10.13 13.51
C CYS A 67 4.33 -9.28 12.72
N VAL A 68 5.19 -9.93 11.92
CA VAL A 68 6.16 -9.28 11.04
C VAL A 68 5.44 -8.66 9.84
N VAL A 69 5.61 -7.36 9.61
CA VAL A 69 5.04 -6.62 8.47
C VAL A 69 6.06 -6.29 7.40
N ALA A 70 7.34 -6.15 7.77
CA ALA A 70 8.45 -6.00 6.84
C ALA A 70 9.71 -6.60 7.44
N LYS A 71 10.70 -6.88 6.60
CA LYS A 71 11.94 -7.56 6.99
C LYS A 71 13.02 -7.33 5.95
N THR A 72 14.27 -7.38 6.35
CA THR A 72 15.44 -7.39 5.46
C THR A 72 15.54 -8.71 4.67
N TYR A 73 16.37 -8.74 3.61
CA TYR A 73 16.47 -9.89 2.70
C TYR A 73 17.06 -11.15 3.35
N ASP A 74 17.99 -11.00 4.27
CA ASP A 74 18.53 -12.07 5.12
C ASP A 74 17.44 -12.72 5.98
N ALA A 75 16.57 -11.93 6.61
CA ALA A 75 15.40 -12.44 7.33
C ALA A 75 14.40 -13.13 6.38
N LYS A 76 14.20 -12.61 5.16
CA LYS A 76 13.39 -13.25 4.11
C LYS A 76 13.99 -14.61 3.69
N ALA A 77 15.30 -14.70 3.55
CA ALA A 77 16.00 -15.91 3.09
C ALA A 77 15.88 -17.08 4.09
N VAL A 78 15.79 -16.80 5.39
CA VAL A 78 15.57 -17.83 6.43
C VAL A 78 14.08 -18.23 6.56
N GLY A 79 13.20 -17.65 5.74
CA GLY A 79 11.80 -18.05 5.65
C GLY A 79 10.85 -17.29 6.56
N ILE A 80 11.27 -16.18 7.18
CA ILE A 80 10.35 -15.27 7.87
C ILE A 80 9.39 -14.69 6.83
N LYS A 81 8.07 -14.82 7.04
CA LYS A 81 7.04 -14.36 6.09
C LYS A 81 6.35 -13.09 6.59
N THR A 82 5.83 -12.29 5.67
CA THR A 82 4.96 -11.16 6.03
C THR A 82 3.66 -11.73 6.61
N GLY A 83 3.20 -11.22 7.74
CA GLY A 83 2.09 -11.77 8.51
C GLY A 83 2.48 -12.89 9.49
N MET A 84 3.75 -13.34 9.49
CA MET A 84 4.23 -14.35 10.44
C MET A 84 4.17 -13.82 11.88
N PRO A 85 3.59 -14.56 12.84
CA PRO A 85 3.59 -14.16 14.24
C PRO A 85 4.99 -14.01 14.83
N ILE A 86 5.17 -13.06 15.75
CA ILE A 86 6.49 -12.76 16.33
C ILE A 86 7.14 -13.98 16.99
N TRP A 87 6.36 -14.85 17.66
CA TRP A 87 6.90 -16.04 18.34
C TRP A 87 7.43 -17.08 17.35
N GLU A 88 6.89 -17.16 16.14
CA GLU A 88 7.40 -18.03 15.07
C GLU A 88 8.65 -17.41 14.44
N ALA A 89 8.61 -16.12 14.15
CA ALA A 89 9.77 -15.41 13.60
C ALA A 89 10.99 -15.51 14.54
N LYS A 90 10.78 -15.37 15.85
CA LYS A 90 11.85 -15.50 16.86
C LYS A 90 12.41 -16.90 16.97
N LYS A 91 11.65 -17.95 16.64
CA LYS A 91 12.18 -19.33 16.57
C LYS A 91 13.11 -19.51 15.38
N LEU A 92 12.76 -18.89 14.24
CA LEU A 92 13.57 -18.97 13.02
C LEU A 92 14.86 -18.14 13.11
N MET A 93 14.81 -16.96 13.72
CA MET A 93 15.96 -16.06 13.80
C MET A 93 16.01 -15.30 15.14
N PRO A 94 16.45 -15.94 16.24
CA PRO A 94 16.44 -15.34 17.57
C PRO A 94 17.29 -14.07 17.72
N HIS A 95 18.35 -13.94 16.91
CA HIS A 95 19.31 -12.84 16.93
C HIS A 95 18.90 -11.63 16.07
N ALA A 96 17.78 -11.71 15.35
CA ALA A 96 17.28 -10.57 14.58
C ALA A 96 16.81 -9.43 15.49
N THR A 97 16.94 -8.20 15.00
CA THR A 97 16.38 -7.02 15.66
C THR A 97 14.90 -6.90 15.28
N TYR A 98 14.02 -6.91 16.28
CA TYR A 98 12.58 -6.73 16.08
C TYR A 98 12.15 -5.33 16.56
N LEU A 99 11.61 -4.53 15.64
CA LEU A 99 11.23 -3.14 15.89
C LEU A 99 9.74 -2.93 15.65
N SER A 100 9.08 -2.14 16.49
CA SER A 100 7.69 -1.71 16.25
C SER A 100 7.60 -0.80 15.04
N ALA A 101 6.59 -1.01 14.18
CA ALA A 101 6.35 -0.13 13.04
C ALA A 101 6.09 1.33 13.44
N ASP A 102 6.70 2.23 12.67
CA ASP A 102 6.50 3.67 12.72
C ASP A 102 5.91 4.19 11.40
N PHE A 103 4.60 4.00 11.22
CA PHE A 103 3.91 4.39 9.98
C PHE A 103 3.97 5.89 9.70
N ARG A 104 4.15 6.74 10.71
CA ARG A 104 4.28 8.19 10.50
C ARG A 104 5.62 8.49 9.85
N PHE A 105 6.70 7.92 10.38
CA PHE A 105 8.02 8.08 9.79
C PHE A 105 8.09 7.49 8.38
N TYR A 106 7.50 6.31 8.17
CA TYR A 106 7.46 5.68 6.84
C TYR A 106 6.72 6.55 5.82
N GLY A 107 5.64 7.23 6.24
CA GLY A 107 4.94 8.22 5.41
C GLY A 107 5.84 9.39 4.98
N LEU A 108 6.64 9.94 5.90
CA LEU A 108 7.56 11.05 5.58
C LEU A 108 8.66 10.60 4.58
N ILE A 109 9.20 9.40 4.76
CA ILE A 109 10.19 8.83 3.85
C ILE A 109 9.58 8.58 2.46
N SER A 110 8.35 8.07 2.42
CA SER A 110 7.58 7.87 1.19
C SER A 110 7.34 9.18 0.45
N GLU A 111 6.84 10.23 1.12
CA GLU A 111 6.62 11.55 0.54
C GLU A 111 7.91 12.11 -0.06
N LYS A 112 9.04 11.97 0.65
CA LYS A 112 10.36 12.39 0.15
C LYS A 112 10.80 11.57 -1.07
N MET A 113 10.63 10.26 -1.06
CA MET A 113 10.92 9.40 -2.21
C MET A 113 10.09 9.82 -3.44
N PHE A 114 8.77 9.95 -3.29
CA PHE A 114 7.89 10.37 -4.39
C PHE A 114 8.18 11.79 -4.86
N SER A 115 8.65 12.71 -4.00
CA SER A 115 9.10 14.04 -4.42
C SER A 115 10.29 13.99 -5.38
N ILE A 116 11.17 13.00 -5.23
CA ILE A 116 12.31 12.77 -6.14
C ILE A 116 11.80 12.17 -7.45
N LEU A 117 10.88 11.20 -7.40
CA LEU A 117 10.32 10.57 -8.59
C LEU A 117 9.61 11.58 -9.51
N ARG A 118 8.86 12.53 -8.93
CA ARG A 118 8.19 13.62 -9.68
C ARG A 118 9.15 14.53 -10.45
N ARG A 119 10.45 14.51 -10.16
CA ARG A 119 11.43 15.27 -10.95
C ARG A 119 11.64 14.68 -12.33
N TYR A 120 11.40 13.38 -12.51
CA TYR A 120 11.68 12.64 -13.76
C TYR A 120 10.49 12.59 -14.72
N SER A 121 9.27 12.59 -14.18
CA SER A 121 8.03 12.70 -14.95
C SER A 121 6.93 13.34 -14.11
N PRO A 122 6.11 14.24 -14.69
CA PRO A 122 4.91 14.77 -14.01
C PRO A 122 3.81 13.72 -13.89
N ASP A 123 3.76 12.76 -14.82
CA ASP A 123 2.73 11.74 -14.92
C ASP A 123 3.13 10.53 -14.07
N MET A 124 2.70 10.57 -12.81
CA MET A 124 3.04 9.57 -11.79
C MET A 124 1.78 9.06 -11.10
N GLU A 125 1.68 7.73 -11.01
CA GLU A 125 0.72 7.04 -10.14
C GLU A 125 1.43 6.57 -8.86
N VAL A 126 0.93 7.00 -7.71
CA VAL A 126 1.33 6.44 -6.41
C VAL A 126 0.49 5.19 -6.17
N TYR A 127 1.09 4.01 -6.32
CA TYR A 127 0.36 2.74 -6.20
C TYR A 127 0.28 2.28 -4.73
N SER A 128 1.34 2.50 -3.96
CA SER A 128 1.36 2.29 -2.50
C SER A 128 2.37 3.23 -1.82
N ILE A 129 2.67 2.99 -0.54
CA ILE A 129 3.61 3.84 0.22
C ILE A 129 5.05 3.68 -0.28
N ASP A 130 5.38 2.53 -0.85
CA ASP A 130 6.72 2.15 -1.26
C ASP A 130 6.88 1.94 -2.76
N GLU A 131 5.79 2.01 -3.54
CA GLU A 131 5.86 1.78 -4.97
C GLU A 131 4.97 2.73 -5.80
N GLY A 132 5.41 3.00 -7.03
CA GLY A 132 4.67 3.82 -7.97
C GLY A 132 5.09 3.62 -9.40
N PHE A 133 4.30 4.18 -10.31
CA PHE A 133 4.52 4.14 -11.74
C PHE A 133 4.82 5.54 -12.28
N LEU A 134 5.75 5.63 -13.22
CA LEU A 134 6.03 6.85 -13.99
C LEU A 134 5.79 6.57 -15.46
N ASP A 135 5.11 7.49 -16.13
CA ASP A 135 5.14 7.57 -17.59
C ASP A 135 6.49 8.18 -18.03
N LEU A 136 7.26 7.44 -18.83
CA LEU A 136 8.54 7.87 -19.37
C LEU A 136 8.48 8.25 -20.85
N ASN A 137 7.30 8.32 -21.47
CA ASN A 137 7.15 8.74 -22.86
C ASN A 137 7.77 10.13 -23.09
N GLY A 138 8.59 10.24 -24.14
CA GLY A 138 9.30 11.49 -24.48
C GLY A 138 10.44 11.89 -23.53
N THR A 139 10.65 11.20 -22.41
CA THR A 139 11.65 11.60 -21.40
C THR A 139 13.09 11.36 -21.84
N ARG A 140 13.36 10.44 -22.78
CA ARG A 140 14.72 10.17 -23.30
C ARG A 140 15.38 11.41 -23.90
N LEU A 141 14.60 12.23 -24.62
CA LEU A 141 15.07 13.48 -25.23
C LEU A 141 15.36 14.53 -24.16
N LEU A 142 14.48 14.66 -23.17
CA LEU A 142 14.63 15.59 -22.05
C LEU A 142 15.90 15.31 -21.24
N TRP A 143 16.11 14.05 -20.87
CA TRP A 143 17.24 13.63 -20.03
C TRP A 143 18.50 13.30 -20.81
N LYS A 144 18.43 13.27 -22.15
CA LYS A 144 19.52 12.85 -23.06
C LYS A 144 20.10 11.48 -22.66
N LYS A 145 19.23 10.56 -22.24
CA LYS A 145 19.56 9.22 -21.73
C LYS A 145 18.60 8.18 -22.28
N ASP A 146 19.04 6.93 -22.34
CA ASP A 146 18.14 5.81 -22.52
C ASP A 146 17.36 5.52 -21.23
N TYR A 147 16.32 4.70 -21.32
CA TYR A 147 15.50 4.36 -20.15
C TYR A 147 16.30 3.68 -19.03
N LYS A 148 17.33 2.91 -19.38
CA LYS A 148 18.28 2.32 -18.40
C LYS A 148 19.03 3.42 -17.64
N GLY A 149 19.55 4.42 -18.34
CA GLY A 149 20.22 5.57 -17.75
C GLY A 149 19.31 6.37 -16.81
N ILE A 150 18.06 6.61 -17.22
CA ILE A 150 17.04 7.29 -16.39
C ILE A 150 16.74 6.46 -15.13
N ALA A 151 16.51 5.16 -15.27
CA ALA A 151 16.26 4.26 -14.14
C ALA A 151 17.43 4.24 -13.13
N HIS A 152 18.68 4.23 -13.63
CA HIS A 152 19.85 4.33 -12.78
C HIS A 152 19.95 5.68 -12.05
N ASP A 153 19.62 6.78 -12.72
CA ASP A 153 19.58 8.11 -12.09
C ASP A 153 18.56 8.16 -10.96
N ILE A 154 17.35 7.65 -11.18
CA ILE A 154 16.30 7.53 -10.17
C ILE A 154 16.83 6.80 -8.94
N ARG A 155 17.40 5.60 -9.12
CA ARG A 155 17.95 4.80 -8.04
C ARG A 155 19.02 5.53 -7.24
N ARG A 156 19.97 6.17 -7.93
CA ARG A 156 21.04 6.93 -7.27
C ARG A 156 20.51 8.15 -6.54
N ALA A 157 19.52 8.86 -7.09
CA ALA A 157 18.92 10.02 -6.46
C ALA A 157 18.17 9.63 -5.17
N VAL A 158 17.34 8.57 -5.22
CA VAL A 158 16.65 8.06 -4.03
C VAL A 158 17.65 7.61 -2.98
N HIS A 159 18.68 6.84 -3.35
CA HIS A 159 19.70 6.40 -2.40
C HIS A 159 20.45 7.57 -1.75
N ARG A 160 20.92 8.53 -2.55
CA ARG A 160 21.69 9.68 -2.06
C ARG A 160 20.86 10.60 -1.15
N GLU A 161 19.61 10.86 -1.50
CA GLU A 161 18.81 11.89 -0.84
C GLU A 161 17.92 11.32 0.28
N VAL A 162 17.50 10.06 0.18
CA VAL A 162 16.60 9.39 1.14
C VAL A 162 17.35 8.38 2.01
N GLY A 163 18.41 7.75 1.50
CA GLY A 163 19.17 6.71 2.20
C GLY A 163 18.61 5.28 2.03
N ILE A 164 17.56 5.10 1.21
CA ILE A 164 16.97 3.78 0.90
C ILE A 164 17.30 3.36 -0.54
N THR A 165 17.24 2.07 -0.84
CA THR A 165 17.36 1.58 -2.22
C THR A 165 15.99 1.32 -2.84
N VAL A 166 15.90 1.49 -4.14
CA VAL A 166 14.73 1.13 -4.95
C VAL A 166 15.19 0.25 -6.10
N SER A 167 14.32 -0.66 -6.52
CA SER A 167 14.46 -1.42 -7.75
C SER A 167 13.52 -0.86 -8.80
N VAL A 168 13.99 -0.77 -10.05
CA VAL A 168 13.28 -0.10 -11.15
C VAL A 168 13.11 -1.04 -12.33
N GLY A 169 11.87 -1.27 -12.72
CA GLY A 169 11.52 -1.99 -13.95
C GLY A 169 10.99 -1.01 -14.98
N VAL A 170 11.45 -1.11 -16.24
CA VAL A 170 10.89 -0.31 -17.34
C VAL A 170 10.40 -1.24 -18.43
N SER A 171 9.16 -1.06 -18.88
CA SER A 171 8.58 -1.82 -19.99
C SER A 171 7.48 -1.03 -20.67
N VAL A 172 6.82 -1.65 -21.65
CA VAL A 172 5.81 -1.01 -22.51
C VAL A 172 4.40 -1.05 -21.92
N THR A 173 4.18 -1.87 -20.90
CA THR A 173 2.91 -1.94 -20.15
C THR A 173 3.15 -1.89 -18.65
N ARG A 174 2.10 -1.55 -17.91
CA ARG A 174 2.15 -1.39 -16.45
C ARG A 174 2.51 -2.69 -15.76
N ILE A 175 1.89 -3.80 -16.17
CA ILE A 175 2.16 -5.12 -15.57
C ILE A 175 3.59 -5.58 -15.85
N LEU A 176 4.07 -5.45 -17.09
CA LEU A 176 5.44 -5.85 -17.45
C LEU A 176 6.48 -5.00 -16.71
N ALA A 177 6.25 -3.69 -16.56
CA ALA A 177 7.14 -2.81 -15.79
C ALA A 177 7.21 -3.25 -14.32
N LYS A 178 6.07 -3.59 -13.72
CA LYS A 178 6.01 -4.11 -12.35
C LYS A 178 6.78 -5.42 -12.20
N MET A 179 6.54 -6.39 -13.09
CA MET A 179 7.27 -7.67 -13.09
C MET A 179 8.77 -7.46 -13.27
N ALA A 180 9.18 -6.56 -14.16
CA ALA A 180 10.58 -6.24 -14.40
C ALA A 180 11.28 -5.70 -13.14
N SER A 181 10.60 -4.88 -12.34
CA SER A 181 11.16 -4.30 -11.11
C SER A 181 11.43 -5.35 -10.02
N GLU A 182 10.63 -6.43 -9.97
CA GLU A 182 10.79 -7.54 -9.04
C GLU A 182 11.95 -8.46 -9.45
N TYR A 183 12.15 -8.63 -10.76
CA TYR A 183 13.05 -9.64 -11.34
C TYR A 183 14.50 -9.56 -10.83
N ASN A 184 15.00 -8.35 -10.56
CA ASN A 184 16.41 -8.12 -10.20
C ASN A 184 16.56 -7.43 -8.83
N LYS A 185 15.61 -7.60 -7.91
CA LYS A 185 15.74 -7.08 -6.54
C LYS A 185 16.89 -7.77 -5.78
N PRO A 186 17.59 -7.08 -4.87
CA PRO A 186 17.46 -5.66 -4.49
C PRO A 186 18.30 -4.69 -5.32
N ASN A 187 17.96 -3.40 -5.24
CA ASN A 187 18.69 -2.30 -5.87
C ASN A 187 18.99 -2.60 -7.34
N GLY A 188 17.98 -3.10 -8.05
CA GLY A 188 18.09 -3.63 -9.40
C GLY A 188 17.53 -2.71 -10.47
N THR A 189 17.92 -2.95 -11.71
CA THR A 189 17.26 -2.36 -12.87
C THR A 189 17.04 -3.42 -13.94
N THR A 190 15.82 -3.48 -14.47
CA THR A 190 15.43 -4.40 -15.54
C THR A 190 14.66 -3.62 -16.60
N ILE A 191 15.09 -3.75 -17.85
CA ILE A 191 14.48 -3.06 -18.99
C ILE A 191 13.94 -4.12 -19.95
N VAL A 192 12.64 -4.09 -20.22
CA VAL A 192 11.94 -5.06 -21.07
C VAL A 192 11.23 -4.30 -22.19
N PRO A 193 11.91 -4.01 -23.31
CA PRO A 193 11.25 -3.47 -24.49
C PRO A 193 10.37 -4.51 -25.18
N THR A 194 9.57 -4.10 -26.18
CA THR A 194 8.67 -4.99 -26.94
C THR A 194 9.37 -6.24 -27.46
N SER A 195 10.55 -6.08 -28.07
CA SER A 195 11.32 -7.19 -28.65
C SER A 195 11.81 -8.22 -27.63
N MET A 196 11.83 -7.88 -26.34
CA MET A 196 12.35 -8.73 -25.26
C MET A 196 11.25 -9.35 -24.39
N ILE A 197 9.97 -9.04 -24.65
CA ILE A 197 8.86 -9.53 -23.83
C ILE A 197 8.86 -11.06 -23.77
N GLN A 198 8.96 -11.73 -24.92
CA GLN A 198 8.94 -13.19 -24.97
C GLN A 198 10.06 -13.80 -24.10
N LEU A 199 11.30 -13.35 -24.30
CA LEU A 199 12.45 -13.85 -23.52
C LEU A 199 12.30 -13.56 -22.02
N PHE A 200 11.68 -12.45 -21.66
CA PHE A 200 11.40 -12.11 -20.27
C PHE A 200 10.35 -13.05 -19.66
N LEU A 201 9.25 -13.30 -20.38
CA LEU A 201 8.18 -14.20 -19.93
C LEU A 201 8.62 -15.66 -19.80
N GLU A 202 9.61 -16.10 -20.58
CA GLU A 202 10.25 -17.42 -20.46
C GLU A 202 11.10 -17.58 -19.18
N ARG A 203 11.41 -16.49 -18.47
CA ARG A 203 12.32 -16.46 -17.31
C ARG A 203 11.65 -16.11 -15.98
N VAL A 204 10.34 -15.95 -16.00
CA VAL A 204 9.54 -15.62 -14.81
C VAL A 204 8.48 -16.69 -14.57
N GLU A 205 8.04 -16.81 -13.33
CA GLU A 205 6.99 -17.76 -12.97
C GLU A 205 5.61 -17.11 -13.11
N LEU A 206 4.59 -17.92 -13.42
CA LEU A 206 3.21 -17.43 -13.51
C LEU A 206 2.69 -16.91 -12.15
N SER A 207 3.22 -17.43 -11.05
CA SER A 207 2.92 -16.95 -9.69
C SER A 207 3.49 -15.56 -9.39
N ASP A 208 4.47 -15.09 -10.15
CA ASP A 208 5.09 -13.77 -9.97
C ASP A 208 4.31 -12.66 -10.70
N VAL A 209 3.35 -13.04 -11.55
CA VAL A 209 2.53 -12.09 -12.31
C VAL A 209 1.56 -11.37 -11.38
N CYS A 210 1.65 -10.05 -11.33
CA CYS A 210 0.74 -9.21 -10.57
C CYS A 210 -0.72 -9.45 -11.01
N GLY A 211 -1.57 -9.81 -10.05
CA GLY A 211 -2.96 -10.18 -10.31
C GLY A 211 -3.21 -11.68 -10.40
N ILE A 212 -2.19 -12.55 -10.40
CA ILE A 212 -2.34 -14.01 -10.30
C ILE A 212 -2.05 -14.47 -8.87
N GLY A 213 -3.08 -14.41 -8.02
CA GLY A 213 -3.02 -14.99 -6.66
C GLY A 213 -3.20 -16.51 -6.67
N SER A 214 -3.01 -17.17 -5.51
CA SER A 214 -3.09 -18.63 -5.35
C SER A 214 -4.34 -19.28 -5.95
N ASN A 215 -5.51 -18.63 -5.81
CA ASN A 215 -6.77 -19.12 -6.37
C ASN A 215 -6.78 -19.05 -7.90
N ARG A 216 -6.30 -17.94 -8.48
CA ARG A 216 -6.23 -17.77 -9.95
C ARG A 216 -5.19 -18.72 -10.54
N LEU A 217 -4.05 -18.88 -9.88
CA LEU A 217 -3.03 -19.84 -10.27
C LEU A 217 -3.57 -21.27 -10.27
N SER A 218 -4.32 -21.66 -9.23
CA SER A 218 -5.00 -22.97 -9.16
C SER A 218 -5.99 -23.16 -10.32
N THR A 219 -6.79 -22.14 -10.64
CA THR A 219 -7.71 -22.17 -11.79
C THR A 219 -6.98 -22.32 -13.12
N LEU A 220 -5.90 -21.57 -13.35
CA LEU A 220 -5.09 -21.64 -14.57
C LEU A 220 -4.39 -23.00 -14.72
N ASN A 221 -3.82 -23.53 -13.62
CA ASN A 221 -3.19 -24.84 -13.61
C ASN A 221 -4.16 -25.96 -13.98
N LYS A 222 -5.43 -25.89 -13.52
CA LYS A 222 -6.49 -26.84 -13.92
C LYS A 222 -6.82 -26.78 -15.41
N ALA A 223 -6.56 -25.64 -16.05
CA ALA A 223 -6.71 -25.44 -17.49
C ALA A 223 -5.40 -25.70 -18.27
N ASN A 224 -4.38 -26.31 -17.64
CA ASN A 224 -3.04 -26.56 -18.20
C ASN A 224 -2.28 -25.29 -18.63
N ILE A 225 -2.57 -24.14 -18.00
CA ILE A 225 -1.81 -22.90 -18.18
C ILE A 225 -0.86 -22.76 -16.99
N GLN A 226 0.42 -23.08 -17.18
CA GLN A 226 1.39 -23.18 -16.08
C GLN A 226 2.47 -22.09 -16.13
N THR A 227 2.83 -21.63 -17.33
CA THR A 227 3.85 -20.60 -17.53
C THR A 227 3.24 -19.29 -18.03
N PRO A 228 3.96 -18.16 -17.88
CA PRO A 228 3.56 -16.90 -18.52
C PRO A 228 3.42 -17.01 -20.04
N MET A 229 4.25 -17.84 -20.69
CA MET A 229 4.15 -18.11 -22.12
C MET A 229 2.87 -18.87 -22.47
N ASP A 230 2.48 -19.87 -21.67
CA ASP A 230 1.19 -20.57 -21.86
C ASP A 230 0.03 -19.57 -21.76
N PHE A 231 0.11 -18.65 -20.78
CA PHE A 231 -0.94 -17.68 -20.53
C PHE A 231 -1.15 -16.72 -21.72
N VAL A 232 -0.07 -16.17 -22.28
CA VAL A 232 -0.18 -15.28 -23.46
C VAL A 232 -0.50 -16.04 -24.75
N ASN A 233 -0.15 -17.32 -24.85
CA ASN A 233 -0.47 -18.14 -26.02
C ASN A 233 -1.87 -18.77 -25.96
N ALA A 234 -2.50 -18.80 -24.78
CA ALA A 234 -3.86 -19.27 -24.61
C ALA A 234 -4.87 -18.42 -25.40
N ASP A 235 -5.96 -19.07 -25.80
CA ASP A 235 -7.11 -18.39 -26.42
C ASP A 235 -7.71 -17.34 -25.48
N LEU A 236 -7.95 -16.15 -26.01
CA LEU A 236 -8.42 -15.01 -25.21
C LEU A 236 -9.82 -15.24 -24.62
N GLU A 237 -10.72 -15.91 -25.35
CA GLU A 237 -12.06 -16.21 -24.85
C GLU A 237 -12.00 -17.23 -23.70
N ALA A 238 -11.10 -18.21 -23.78
CA ALA A 238 -10.82 -19.10 -22.66
C ALA A 238 -10.31 -18.33 -21.41
N ILE A 239 -9.39 -17.38 -21.59
CA ILE A 239 -8.90 -16.54 -20.47
C ILE A 239 -10.02 -15.67 -19.87
N LYS A 240 -10.87 -15.08 -20.72
CA LYS A 240 -12.05 -14.32 -20.28
C LYS A 240 -13.02 -15.19 -19.50
N HIS A 241 -13.27 -16.43 -19.94
CA HIS A 241 -14.13 -17.35 -19.22
C HIS A 241 -13.57 -17.73 -17.84
N LEU A 242 -12.25 -17.93 -17.74
CA LEU A 242 -11.59 -18.32 -16.49
C LEU A 242 -11.44 -17.17 -15.49
N LEU A 243 -11.12 -15.97 -15.96
CA LEU A 243 -10.65 -14.85 -15.12
C LEU A 243 -11.45 -13.54 -15.30
N GLY A 244 -12.40 -13.51 -16.22
CA GLY A 244 -13.23 -12.33 -16.51
C GLY A 244 -12.44 -11.18 -17.13
N LYS A 245 -12.93 -9.95 -16.93
CA LYS A 245 -12.28 -8.72 -17.41
C LYS A 245 -10.83 -8.60 -16.95
N ALA A 246 -10.53 -8.95 -15.70
CA ALA A 246 -9.16 -8.87 -15.19
C ALA A 246 -8.20 -9.81 -15.93
N GLY A 247 -8.67 -10.97 -16.40
CA GLY A 247 -7.89 -11.87 -17.25
C GLY A 247 -7.64 -11.30 -18.63
N ASN A 248 -8.69 -10.70 -19.24
CA ASN A 248 -8.57 -10.01 -20.52
C ASN A 248 -7.49 -8.92 -20.47
N ASP A 249 -7.57 -8.04 -19.48
CA ASP A 249 -6.65 -6.90 -19.36
C ASP A 249 -5.22 -7.40 -19.13
N LEU A 250 -5.05 -8.40 -18.26
CA LEU A 250 -3.75 -9.02 -17.99
C LEU A 250 -3.13 -9.69 -19.23
N TRP A 251 -3.94 -10.39 -20.02
CA TRP A 251 -3.49 -11.04 -21.26
C TRP A 251 -2.95 -10.04 -22.28
N HIS A 252 -3.64 -8.91 -22.46
CA HIS A 252 -3.17 -7.83 -23.33
C HIS A 252 -1.88 -7.19 -22.77
N GLU A 253 -1.87 -6.86 -21.48
CA GLU A 253 -0.72 -6.24 -20.81
C GLU A 253 0.54 -7.09 -20.94
N MET A 254 0.43 -8.42 -20.75
CA MET A 254 1.57 -9.36 -20.87
C MET A 254 2.03 -9.53 -22.32
N LYS A 255 1.16 -9.32 -23.31
CA LYS A 255 1.53 -9.26 -24.74
C LYS A 255 2.17 -7.94 -25.18
N GLY A 256 2.35 -6.99 -24.25
CA GLY A 256 2.87 -5.67 -24.58
C GLY A 256 1.81 -4.70 -25.11
N ILE A 257 0.53 -5.04 -25.04
CA ILE A 257 -0.58 -4.20 -25.48
C ILE A 257 -1.16 -3.50 -24.25
N THR A 258 -1.08 -2.17 -24.20
CA THR A 258 -1.61 -1.41 -23.06
C THR A 258 -3.13 -1.57 -22.96
N ALA A 259 -3.60 -2.14 -21.86
CA ALA A 259 -5.01 -2.24 -21.48
C ALA A 259 -5.31 -1.51 -20.16
N ILE A 260 -4.28 -1.26 -19.34
CA ILE A 260 -4.40 -0.61 -18.04
C ILE A 260 -3.58 0.69 -18.05
N GLY A 261 -4.27 1.83 -18.05
CA GLY A 261 -3.64 3.15 -17.95
C GLY A 261 -3.12 3.46 -16.55
N LEU A 262 -2.34 4.54 -16.44
CA LEU A 262 -1.95 5.10 -15.15
C LEU A 262 -3.11 5.88 -14.52
N GLU A 263 -3.27 5.73 -13.21
CA GLU A 263 -4.21 6.51 -12.41
C GLU A 263 -3.54 7.83 -11.96
N LEU A 264 -3.56 8.83 -12.84
CA LEU A 264 -2.90 10.13 -12.61
C LEU A 264 -3.67 11.06 -11.65
N HIS A 265 -4.92 10.73 -11.34
CA HIS A 265 -5.76 11.51 -10.45
C HIS A 265 -6.13 10.70 -9.20
N THR A 266 -6.08 11.36 -8.05
CA THR A 266 -6.50 10.74 -6.79
C THR A 266 -8.01 10.50 -6.84
N GLN A 267 -8.42 9.23 -7.00
CA GLN A 267 -9.82 8.85 -6.87
C GLN A 267 -10.24 8.91 -5.40
N LEU A 268 -11.53 9.19 -5.20
CA LEU A 268 -12.12 9.06 -3.87
C LEU A 268 -12.02 7.60 -3.40
N PRO A 269 -11.65 7.35 -2.14
CA PRO A 269 -11.66 6.01 -1.60
C PRO A 269 -13.11 5.48 -1.62
N LYS A 270 -13.30 4.25 -2.10
CA LYS A 270 -14.61 3.58 -2.06
C LYS A 270 -15.10 3.37 -0.62
N SER A 271 -14.17 3.14 0.30
CA SER A 271 -14.43 3.02 1.72
C SER A 271 -13.25 3.49 2.57
N MET A 272 -13.54 3.89 3.81
CA MET A 272 -12.53 4.27 4.80
C MET A 272 -12.79 3.53 6.11
N ALA A 273 -11.86 2.66 6.49
CA ALA A 273 -12.00 1.84 7.69
C ALA A 273 -11.12 2.32 8.85
N ARG A 274 -11.61 2.10 10.06
CA ARG A 274 -10.84 2.17 11.31
C ARG A 274 -11.12 0.93 12.12
N THR A 275 -10.13 0.06 12.17
CA THR A 275 -10.23 -1.26 12.79
C THR A 275 -9.01 -1.53 13.65
N ALA A 276 -9.16 -2.36 14.67
CA ALA A 276 -8.03 -2.90 15.41
C ALA A 276 -8.45 -4.16 16.18
N SER A 277 -7.50 -5.05 16.46
CA SER A 277 -7.64 -5.92 17.62
C SER A 277 -7.64 -5.07 18.89
N MET A 278 -8.46 -5.48 19.86
CA MET A 278 -8.54 -4.80 21.15
C MET A 278 -7.30 -5.05 22.03
N GLY A 279 -6.44 -6.01 21.64
CA GLY A 279 -5.28 -6.44 22.43
C GLY A 279 -5.65 -7.38 23.59
N GLU A 280 -6.94 -7.51 23.88
CA GLU A 280 -7.50 -8.46 24.83
C GLU A 280 -8.81 -9.05 24.29
N VAL A 281 -9.19 -10.20 24.84
CA VAL A 281 -10.50 -10.82 24.60
C VAL A 281 -11.41 -10.41 25.75
N THR A 282 -12.55 -9.79 25.46
CA THR A 282 -13.44 -9.20 26.46
C THR A 282 -14.92 -9.40 26.12
N GLY A 283 -15.71 -9.70 27.14
CA GLY A 283 -17.17 -9.62 27.09
C GLY A 283 -17.71 -8.28 27.59
N ASN A 284 -16.86 -7.33 27.99
CA ASN A 284 -17.34 -6.08 28.58
C ASN A 284 -17.82 -5.09 27.51
N LYS A 285 -19.14 -4.91 27.41
CA LYS A 285 -19.79 -3.94 26.49
C LYS A 285 -19.17 -2.54 26.55
N LYS A 286 -18.82 -2.02 27.73
CA LYS A 286 -18.21 -0.68 27.88
C LYS A 286 -16.83 -0.60 27.24
N THR A 287 -16.05 -1.69 27.31
CA THR A 287 -14.72 -1.75 26.68
C THR A 287 -14.84 -1.72 25.16
N ILE A 288 -15.76 -2.50 24.60
CA ILE A 288 -16.05 -2.54 23.16
C ILE A 288 -16.49 -1.15 22.65
N ILE A 289 -17.42 -0.51 23.36
CA ILE A 289 -17.88 0.85 23.04
C ILE A 289 -16.71 1.85 23.10
N SER A 290 -15.82 1.75 24.08
CA SER A 290 -14.65 2.63 24.17
C SER A 290 -13.71 2.49 22.98
N HIS A 291 -13.44 1.27 22.52
CA HIS A 291 -12.67 1.03 21.29
C HIS A 291 -13.37 1.61 20.06
N LEU A 292 -14.68 1.40 19.92
CA LEU A 292 -15.46 1.95 18.81
C LEU A 292 -15.48 3.48 18.83
N ILE A 293 -15.64 4.12 19.99
CA ILE A 293 -15.53 5.58 20.13
C ILE A 293 -14.19 6.07 19.61
N ARG A 294 -13.09 5.42 20.00
CA ARG A 294 -11.76 5.76 19.48
C ARG A 294 -11.68 5.62 17.96
N HIS A 295 -12.30 4.61 17.37
CA HIS A 295 -12.35 4.43 15.92
C HIS A 295 -13.19 5.50 15.23
N ILE A 296 -14.36 5.83 15.78
CA ILE A 296 -15.25 6.89 15.29
C ILE A 296 -14.56 8.25 15.34
N THR A 297 -13.90 8.60 16.45
CA THR A 297 -13.18 9.87 16.56
C THR A 297 -12.11 9.99 15.48
N ARG A 298 -11.32 8.93 15.26
CA ARG A 298 -10.28 8.91 14.21
C ARG A 298 -10.88 9.01 12.81
N LEU A 299 -11.98 8.31 12.55
CA LEU A 299 -12.67 8.35 11.27
C LEU A 299 -13.24 9.75 11.00
N ALA A 300 -14.02 10.30 11.94
CA ALA A 300 -14.60 11.63 11.82
C ALA A 300 -13.53 12.73 11.64
N THR A 301 -12.41 12.64 12.39
CA THR A 301 -11.28 13.55 12.21
C THR A 301 -10.72 13.50 10.79
N GLU A 302 -10.52 12.29 10.25
CA GLU A 302 -9.99 12.14 8.89
C GLU A 302 -10.99 12.64 7.83
N LEU A 303 -12.27 12.32 7.97
CA LEU A 303 -13.34 12.80 7.08
C LEU A 303 -13.38 14.34 7.06
N VAL A 304 -13.29 14.98 8.22
CA VAL A 304 -13.26 16.45 8.33
C VAL A 304 -12.02 17.05 7.66
N ILE A 305 -10.83 16.50 7.94
CA ILE A 305 -9.56 17.01 7.37
C ILE A 305 -9.56 16.86 5.84
N LYS A 306 -10.03 15.72 5.33
CA LYS A 306 -10.08 15.44 3.89
C LYS A 306 -11.29 16.06 3.19
N ARG A 307 -12.14 16.81 3.90
CA ARG A 307 -13.40 17.38 3.38
C ARG A 307 -14.28 16.32 2.71
N LEU A 308 -14.39 15.16 3.35
CA LEU A 308 -15.21 14.04 2.88
C LEU A 308 -16.48 13.90 3.71
N LEU A 309 -17.55 13.45 3.07
CA LEU A 309 -18.81 13.07 3.71
C LEU A 309 -19.11 11.60 3.40
N ILE A 310 -19.90 10.97 4.26
CA ILE A 310 -20.30 9.56 4.12
C ILE A 310 -21.82 9.45 4.17
N LYS A 311 -22.39 8.52 3.38
CA LYS A 311 -23.81 8.14 3.49
C LYS A 311 -24.05 6.82 4.18
N ARG A 312 -23.03 6.01 4.40
CA ARG A 312 -23.17 4.70 5.04
C ARG A 312 -22.05 4.45 6.04
N ILE A 313 -22.42 3.82 7.15
CA ILE A 313 -21.47 3.29 8.11
C ILE A 313 -21.78 1.82 8.40
N THR A 314 -20.74 1.01 8.43
CA THR A 314 -20.79 -0.41 8.80
C THR A 314 -19.89 -0.63 10.01
N ILE A 315 -20.39 -1.31 11.05
CA ILE A 315 -19.55 -1.78 12.15
C ILE A 315 -19.42 -3.29 12.11
N PHE A 316 -18.32 -3.79 12.64
CA PHE A 316 -18.17 -5.20 12.94
C PHE A 316 -17.57 -5.40 14.33
N MET A 317 -17.95 -6.51 14.97
CA MET A 317 -17.34 -7.03 16.19
C MET A 317 -16.92 -8.46 15.93
N ARG A 318 -15.62 -8.73 16.11
CA ARG A 318 -15.04 -10.05 15.89
C ARG A 318 -15.04 -10.83 17.19
N LEU A 319 -15.60 -12.02 17.16
CA LEU A 319 -15.66 -12.95 18.27
C LEU A 319 -14.31 -13.66 18.49
N LYS A 320 -14.18 -14.34 19.63
CA LYS A 320 -12.97 -15.07 20.03
C LYS A 320 -12.54 -16.10 18.98
N ASP A 321 -13.51 -16.81 18.40
CA ASP A 321 -13.37 -17.84 17.36
C ASP A 321 -13.06 -17.29 15.95
N PHE A 322 -12.87 -15.98 15.83
CA PHE A 322 -12.66 -15.24 14.58
C PHE A 322 -13.89 -15.09 13.68
N SER A 323 -15.08 -15.55 14.06
CA SER A 323 -16.32 -15.14 13.39
C SER A 323 -16.60 -13.65 13.65
N SER A 324 -17.44 -13.02 12.83
CA SER A 324 -17.75 -11.58 12.95
C SER A 324 -19.24 -11.34 12.83
N VAL A 325 -19.77 -10.51 13.72
CA VAL A 325 -21.11 -9.92 13.60
C VAL A 325 -20.98 -8.50 13.08
N SER A 326 -21.88 -8.09 12.20
CA SER A 326 -21.83 -6.76 11.57
C SER A 326 -23.21 -6.16 11.38
N ALA A 327 -23.30 -4.85 11.45
CA ALA A 327 -24.49 -4.07 11.15
C ALA A 327 -24.10 -2.84 10.34
N LYS A 328 -25.06 -2.33 9.58
CA LYS A 328 -24.90 -1.15 8.74
C LYS A 328 -26.04 -0.17 8.98
N ALA A 329 -25.73 1.12 8.88
CA ALA A 329 -26.70 2.19 8.93
C ALA A 329 -26.45 3.17 7.78
N ASP A 330 -27.51 3.52 7.07
CA ASP A 330 -27.52 4.57 6.07
C ASP A 330 -27.96 5.90 6.70
N PHE A 331 -27.33 6.98 6.28
CA PHE A 331 -27.72 8.34 6.64
C PHE A 331 -28.55 8.95 5.52
N GLU A 332 -29.63 9.62 5.90
CA GLU A 332 -30.49 10.36 4.97
C GLU A 332 -29.70 11.43 4.20
N TYR A 333 -28.79 12.13 4.90
CA TYR A 333 -27.90 13.14 4.34
C TYR A 333 -26.43 12.72 4.53
N PRO A 334 -25.54 13.02 3.55
CA PRO A 334 -24.10 12.83 3.74
C PRO A 334 -23.62 13.58 4.98
N THR A 335 -22.81 12.94 5.80
CA THR A 335 -22.31 13.56 7.04
C THR A 335 -20.88 13.13 7.33
N ASN A 336 -20.15 13.98 8.03
CA ASN A 336 -18.92 13.61 8.73
C ASN A 336 -19.06 13.86 10.24
N ASN A 337 -20.30 14.04 10.71
CA ASN A 337 -20.59 14.43 12.07
C ASN A 337 -20.34 13.28 13.05
N TYR A 338 -19.37 13.45 13.93
CA TYR A 338 -19.03 12.52 14.99
C TYR A 338 -20.24 12.06 15.81
N PHE A 339 -21.12 12.97 16.22
CA PHE A 339 -22.24 12.67 17.11
C PHE A 339 -23.32 11.85 16.40
N ARG A 340 -23.56 12.10 15.11
CA ARG A 340 -24.48 11.30 14.29
C ARG A 340 -23.94 9.89 14.11
N ILE A 341 -22.67 9.78 13.71
CA ILE A 341 -22.00 8.49 13.54
C ILE A 341 -22.03 7.72 14.86
N PHE A 342 -21.70 8.37 15.98
CA PHE A 342 -21.69 7.75 17.29
C PHE A 342 -23.08 7.24 17.72
N ARG A 343 -24.13 8.04 17.54
CA ARG A 343 -25.50 7.64 17.89
C ARG A 343 -25.94 6.40 17.10
N SER A 344 -25.69 6.37 15.78
CA SER A 344 -25.99 5.19 14.96
C SER A 344 -25.21 3.96 15.41
N VAL A 345 -23.91 4.13 15.73
CA VAL A 345 -23.08 3.02 16.23
C VAL A 345 -23.55 2.50 17.59
N GLN A 346 -24.01 3.37 18.50
CA GLN A 346 -24.54 2.93 19.79
C GLN A 346 -25.79 2.04 19.65
N GLY A 347 -26.69 2.38 18.71
CA GLY A 347 -27.85 1.55 18.38
C GLY A 347 -27.39 0.18 17.88
N MET A 348 -26.55 0.16 16.85
CA MET A 348 -26.04 -1.09 16.26
C MET A 348 -25.29 -1.97 17.26
N VAL A 349 -24.50 -1.40 18.18
CA VAL A 349 -23.82 -2.18 19.23
C VAL A 349 -24.83 -2.78 20.20
N THR A 350 -25.95 -2.11 20.47
CA THR A 350 -26.98 -2.66 21.34
C THR A 350 -27.66 -3.87 20.74
N ASP A 351 -27.87 -3.87 19.42
CA ASP A 351 -28.49 -4.98 18.69
C ASP A 351 -27.53 -6.16 18.48
N LEU A 352 -26.26 -5.89 18.21
CA LEU A 352 -25.27 -6.92 17.90
C LEU A 352 -24.61 -7.55 19.13
N TYR A 353 -24.62 -6.87 20.28
CA TYR A 353 -23.91 -7.33 21.47
C TYR A 353 -24.64 -8.51 22.12
N GLN A 354 -23.89 -9.59 22.38
CA GLN A 354 -24.39 -10.79 23.03
C GLN A 354 -23.66 -10.97 24.37
N ALA A 355 -24.41 -11.08 25.47
CA ALA A 355 -23.86 -11.04 26.82
C ALA A 355 -22.91 -12.21 27.16
N ASN A 356 -23.12 -13.37 26.52
CA ASN A 356 -22.34 -14.58 26.76
C ASN A 356 -21.17 -14.75 25.77
N GLU A 357 -20.98 -13.79 24.86
CA GLU A 357 -19.94 -13.84 23.85
C GLU A 357 -18.70 -13.04 24.24
N LEU A 358 -17.57 -13.48 23.68
CA LEU A 358 -16.28 -12.85 23.90
C LEU A 358 -15.76 -12.25 22.59
N TYR A 359 -15.36 -10.99 22.65
CA TYR A 359 -14.92 -10.21 21.49
C TYR A 359 -13.43 -9.90 21.56
N ARG A 360 -12.76 -9.86 20.41
CA ARG A 360 -11.30 -9.65 20.30
C ARG A 360 -10.88 -8.50 19.39
N ALA A 361 -11.78 -8.03 18.54
CA ALA A 361 -11.55 -6.91 17.63
C ALA A 361 -12.86 -6.22 17.32
N CYS A 362 -12.80 -4.95 16.96
CA CYS A 362 -13.93 -4.22 16.43
C CYS A 362 -13.46 -3.22 15.40
N GLY A 363 -14.38 -2.75 14.58
CA GLY A 363 -14.07 -1.73 13.59
C GLY A 363 -15.30 -1.05 13.05
N ILE A 364 -15.04 0.06 12.38
CA ILE A 364 -16.00 0.89 11.69
C ILE A 364 -15.51 1.14 10.28
N ILE A 365 -16.42 1.11 9.31
CA ILE A 365 -16.15 1.25 7.88
C ILE A 365 -17.13 2.30 7.37
N ALA A 366 -16.59 3.37 6.80
CA ALA A 366 -17.34 4.38 6.08
C ALA A 366 -17.42 4.03 4.61
N GLU A 367 -18.59 4.21 4.01
CA GLU A 367 -18.90 3.87 2.62
C GLU A 367 -19.75 4.99 1.99
N ASN A 368 -19.90 4.95 0.67
CA ASN A 368 -20.59 5.99 -0.12
C ASN A 368 -19.98 7.38 0.17
N ILE A 369 -18.68 7.49 -0.08
CA ILE A 369 -17.89 8.69 0.21
C ILE A 369 -18.04 9.70 -0.93
N THR A 370 -18.29 10.95 -0.57
CA THR A 370 -18.35 12.08 -1.51
C THR A 370 -17.50 13.23 -0.99
N ASN A 371 -17.07 14.15 -1.86
CA ASN A 371 -16.52 15.42 -1.40
C ASN A 371 -17.62 16.23 -0.71
N ALA A 372 -17.25 16.99 0.31
CA ALA A 372 -18.16 17.91 0.99
C ALA A 372 -18.59 19.06 0.07
N GLU A 373 -17.73 19.45 -0.88
CA GLU A 373 -17.98 20.53 -1.83
C GLU A 373 -19.02 20.14 -2.90
N ASP A 374 -19.14 18.84 -3.20
CA ASP A 374 -20.11 18.29 -4.16
C ASP A 374 -21.48 18.02 -3.52
N ALA A 375 -21.60 18.17 -2.19
CA ALA A 375 -22.82 17.81 -1.48
C ALA A 375 -23.88 18.91 -1.59
N LEU A 376 -25.07 18.52 -2.07
CA LEU A 376 -26.26 19.38 -2.05
C LEU A 376 -26.59 19.79 -0.61
N PRO A 377 -26.67 21.10 -0.32
CA PRO A 377 -27.12 21.58 0.98
C PRO A 377 -28.52 21.08 1.30
N ASP A 378 -28.76 20.74 2.56
CA ASP A 378 -30.10 20.37 2.99
C ASP A 378 -30.98 21.61 3.22
N LEU A 379 -32.28 21.47 2.96
CA LEU A 379 -33.26 22.54 3.10
C LEU A 379 -33.46 22.99 4.56
N PHE A 380 -33.19 22.11 5.53
CA PHE A 380 -33.52 22.31 6.95
C PHE A 380 -32.34 22.73 7.82
N GLY A 381 -31.17 23.00 7.24
CA GLY A 381 -29.96 23.42 7.95
C GLY A 381 -29.28 22.35 8.82
N VAL A 382 -29.63 21.09 8.63
CA VAL A 382 -29.05 19.92 9.32
C VAL A 382 -27.54 19.86 9.07
N MET A 383 -27.08 20.08 7.84
CA MET A 383 -25.67 20.12 7.46
C MET A 383 -24.94 21.35 8.04
N LYS A 384 -25.61 22.48 8.23
CA LYS A 384 -24.99 23.67 8.88
C LYS A 384 -24.57 23.38 10.32
N THR A 385 -25.25 22.48 11.03
CA THR A 385 -24.84 22.07 12.38
C THR A 385 -23.55 21.24 12.38
N ASP A 386 -23.23 20.58 11.26
CA ASP A 386 -22.01 19.78 11.11
C ASP A 386 -20.76 20.67 10.98
N GLU A 387 -20.89 21.88 10.43
CA GLU A 387 -19.77 22.83 10.26
C GLU A 387 -19.12 23.26 11.58
N LYS A 388 -19.94 23.52 12.62
CA LYS A 388 -19.42 23.86 13.97
C LYS A 388 -18.60 22.71 14.55
N GLN A 389 -19.06 21.47 14.37
CA GLN A 389 -18.30 20.30 14.79
C GLN A 389 -17.03 20.11 13.97
N ALA A 390 -17.08 20.35 12.65
CA ALA A 390 -15.90 20.26 11.80
C ALA A 390 -14.78 21.18 12.30
N GLY A 391 -15.12 22.44 12.65
CA GLY A 391 -14.17 23.39 13.27
C GLY A 391 -13.54 22.87 14.58
N LEU A 392 -14.34 22.23 15.44
CA LEU A 392 -13.85 21.59 16.67
C LEU A 392 -12.83 20.48 16.36
N PHE A 393 -13.14 19.59 15.41
CA PHE A 393 -12.27 18.46 15.07
C PHE A 393 -10.97 18.91 14.39
N LEU A 394 -11.02 19.95 13.55
CA LEU A 394 -9.81 20.59 13.00
C LEU A 394 -8.93 21.17 14.11
N THR A 395 -9.52 21.79 15.12
CA THR A 395 -8.78 22.34 16.27
C THR A 395 -8.15 21.23 17.10
N MET A 396 -8.91 20.17 17.39
CA MET A 396 -8.42 18.99 18.11
C MET A 396 -7.27 18.30 17.35
N ASP A 397 -7.34 18.18 16.03
CA ASP A 397 -6.25 17.66 15.19
C ASP A 397 -4.99 18.54 15.28
N LYS A 398 -5.12 19.87 15.17
CA LYS A 398 -4.00 20.81 15.31
C LYS A 398 -3.28 20.65 16.66
N ILE A 399 -4.04 20.54 17.76
CA ILE A 399 -3.49 20.33 19.10
C ILE A 399 -2.75 18.98 19.16
N ASN A 400 -3.38 17.91 18.68
CA ASN A 400 -2.80 16.57 18.71
C ASN A 400 -1.56 16.43 17.79
N LYS A 401 -1.49 17.16 16.68
CA LYS A 401 -0.29 17.20 15.81
C LYS A 401 0.88 17.91 16.50
N ARG A 402 0.59 19.00 17.23
CA ARG A 402 1.61 19.82 17.89
C ARG A 402 2.15 19.20 19.18
N TYR A 403 1.27 18.66 20.03
CA TYR A 403 1.63 18.22 21.38
C TYR A 403 1.70 16.70 21.55
N GLY A 404 1.40 15.94 20.48
CA GLY A 404 1.43 14.48 20.48
C GLY A 404 0.05 13.86 20.35
N SER A 405 0.02 12.66 19.77
CA SER A 405 -1.23 11.97 19.49
C SER A 405 -1.97 11.65 20.80
N SER A 406 -3.30 11.83 20.78
CA SER A 406 -4.17 11.61 21.94
C SER A 406 -4.01 12.59 23.12
N THR A 407 -3.39 13.76 22.90
CA THR A 407 -3.35 14.86 23.88
C THR A 407 -4.77 15.28 24.27
N VAL A 408 -5.63 15.49 23.29
CA VAL A 408 -7.07 15.71 23.46
C VAL A 408 -7.81 14.55 22.80
N LYS A 409 -8.83 14.01 23.50
CA LYS A 409 -9.66 12.90 23.04
C LYS A 409 -11.06 12.97 23.63
N MET A 410 -12.02 12.31 22.98
CA MET A 410 -13.36 12.15 23.51
C MET A 410 -13.32 11.34 24.81
N ALA A 411 -14.04 11.80 25.84
CA ALA A 411 -14.01 11.20 27.18
C ALA A 411 -14.36 9.70 27.16
N GLY A 412 -15.35 9.29 26.35
CA GLY A 412 -15.76 7.88 26.22
C GLY A 412 -14.70 6.97 25.56
N ALA A 413 -13.67 7.54 24.92
CA ALA A 413 -12.53 6.77 24.39
C ALA A 413 -11.55 6.33 25.49
N PHE A 414 -11.74 6.79 26.73
CA PHE A 414 -10.90 6.43 27.86
C PHE A 414 -11.31 5.07 28.44
N SER A 415 -10.44 4.07 28.35
CA SER A 415 -10.74 2.71 28.81
C SER A 415 -10.30 2.42 30.25
N GLY A 416 -10.04 3.44 31.09
CA GLY A 416 -9.66 3.26 32.51
C GLY A 416 -8.23 2.74 32.74
N LYS A 417 -7.68 1.95 31.82
CA LYS A 417 -6.26 1.62 31.76
C LYS A 417 -5.51 2.86 31.26
N LYS A 418 -4.64 3.45 32.09
CA LYS A 418 -3.58 4.33 31.58
C LYS A 418 -2.84 3.49 30.54
N SER A 419 -3.00 3.80 29.25
CA SER A 419 -2.00 3.31 28.31
C SER A 419 -0.73 4.04 28.72
N ASP A 420 0.25 3.33 29.26
CA ASP A 420 1.65 3.74 29.21
C ASP A 420 2.10 3.73 27.74
N ALA A 421 1.38 4.47 26.90
CA ALA A 421 1.83 4.87 25.59
C ALA A 421 2.90 5.92 25.87
N LYS A 422 4.06 5.45 26.35
CA LYS A 422 5.32 6.16 26.19
C LYS A 422 5.33 6.62 24.75
N VAL A 423 5.58 7.91 24.54
CA VAL A 423 5.85 8.45 23.21
C VAL A 423 6.93 7.55 22.61
N ARG A 424 6.53 6.65 21.71
CA ARG A 424 7.44 5.62 21.15
C ARG A 424 8.47 6.27 20.23
N PHE A 425 8.09 7.39 19.62
CA PHE A 425 8.88 8.11 18.64
C PHE A 425 8.69 9.61 18.83
N MET A 426 9.79 10.35 18.83
CA MET A 426 9.81 11.81 18.88
C MET A 426 10.50 12.27 17.59
N TYR A 427 9.79 13.02 16.74
CA TYR A 427 10.36 13.48 15.47
C TYR A 427 10.79 14.93 15.59
N PRO A 428 11.99 15.31 15.13
CA PRO A 428 12.22 16.69 14.74
C PRO A 428 11.24 17.05 13.61
N VAL A 429 10.90 18.34 13.48
CA VAL A 429 10.09 18.82 12.36
C VAL A 429 10.92 18.63 11.08
N ILE A 430 10.68 17.53 10.36
CA ILE A 430 11.23 17.33 9.02
C ILE A 430 10.31 18.11 8.08
N MET A 431 10.67 19.36 7.80
CA MET A 431 10.05 20.12 6.72
C MET A 431 10.53 19.51 5.41
N ALA A 432 9.61 18.93 4.63
CA ALA A 432 9.88 18.69 3.22
C ALA A 432 9.90 20.06 2.55
N SER A 433 11.09 20.49 2.12
CA SER A 433 11.30 21.70 1.32
C SER A 433 10.92 21.47 -0.13
#